data_AF-A0A7L0PPT6-F1
#
_entry.id   AF-A0A7L0PPT6-F1
#
_cell.length_a   1.000
_cell.length_b   1.000
_cell.length_c   1.000
_cell.angle_alpha   90.00
_cell.angle_beta   90.00
_cell.angle_gamma   90.00
#
_symmetry.space_group_name_H-M   'P 1'
#
loop_
_entity.id
_entity.type
_entity.pdbx_description
1 polymer ?
#
loop_
_entity_poly.entity_id
_entity_poly.type
_entity_poly.pdbx_seq_one_letter_code
_entity_poly.pdbx_strand_id
1 'polypeptide(L)'
;LHFPTGRIGVAAVTAGPGVTNTVTAIKNAQMAESPVLLIGGAAASLQKGRGALQDIDQLSLFKTLCKASVSVRAVRDIVPALRKAIATAQSGTPGPVFVELPIDVLYPFHVVEKEIGGNKSSRG
;
A
#
# COMPACT_ATOMS: atom_id res chain seq x y z
N LEU A 1 -17.58 2.04 16.81
CA LEU A 1 -18.16 1.13 15.79
C LEU A 1 -17.52 -0.24 15.97
N HIS A 2 -18.19 -1.15 16.68
CA HIS A 2 -17.73 -2.54 16.83
C HIS A 2 -18.17 -3.31 15.56
N PHE A 3 -17.22 -3.77 14.75
CA PHE A 3 -17.54 -4.54 13.54
C PHE A 3 -18.07 -5.94 13.94
N PRO A 4 -19.35 -6.27 13.69
CA PRO A 4 -20.04 -7.40 14.33
C PRO A 4 -19.60 -8.81 13.91
N THR A 5 -18.55 -8.97 13.09
CA THR A 5 -18.17 -10.27 12.52
C THR A 5 -16.87 -10.85 13.07
N GLY A 6 -16.07 -10.08 13.82
CA GLY A 6 -14.71 -10.47 14.22
C GLY A 6 -13.74 -10.68 13.04
N ARG A 7 -14.15 -10.32 11.81
CA ARG A 7 -13.38 -10.49 10.58
C ARG A 7 -12.64 -9.20 10.24
N ILE A 8 -11.48 -9.35 9.62
CA ILE A 8 -10.67 -8.23 9.13
C ILE A 8 -11.34 -7.55 7.94
N GLY A 9 -11.34 -6.21 7.92
CA GLY A 9 -11.69 -5.43 6.73
C GLY A 9 -10.51 -5.32 5.78
N VAL A 10 -10.73 -5.43 4.46
CA VAL A 10 -9.66 -5.35 3.45
C VAL A 10 -10.03 -4.33 2.40
N ALA A 11 -9.08 -3.46 2.04
CA ALA A 11 -9.23 -2.51 0.93
C ALA A 11 -7.95 -2.50 0.09
N ALA A 12 -8.10 -2.33 -1.22
CA ALA A 12 -6.98 -2.17 -2.16
C ALA A 12 -7.15 -0.85 -2.93
N VAL A 13 -6.09 -0.04 -2.99
CA VAL A 13 -6.10 1.28 -3.63
C VAL A 13 -4.85 1.48 -4.47
N THR A 14 -4.97 2.33 -5.49
CA THR A 14 -3.82 2.75 -6.30
C THR A 14 -2.86 3.63 -5.49
N ALA A 15 -1.62 3.78 -5.97
CA ALA A 15 -0.62 4.65 -5.38
C ALA A 15 -1.07 6.12 -5.34
N GLY A 16 -0.35 6.94 -4.57
CA GLY A 16 -0.52 8.39 -4.58
C GLY A 16 -1.93 8.79 -4.12
N PRO A 17 -2.79 9.38 -4.99
CA PRO A 17 -4.13 9.83 -4.60
C PRO A 17 -5.01 8.71 -4.02
N GLY A 18 -4.85 7.46 -4.49
CA GLY A 18 -5.63 6.34 -3.97
C GLY A 18 -5.34 6.08 -2.50
N VAL A 19 -4.06 6.01 -2.14
CA VAL A 19 -3.61 5.86 -0.75
C VAL A 19 -3.93 7.10 0.09
N THR A 20 -3.69 8.32 -0.39
CA THR A 20 -3.95 9.53 0.41
C THR A 20 -5.43 9.72 0.74
N ASN A 21 -6.34 9.31 -0.15
CA ASN A 21 -7.79 9.39 0.10
C ASN A 21 -8.27 8.47 1.24
N THR A 22 -7.45 7.49 1.64
CA THR A 22 -7.79 6.56 2.73
C THR A 22 -7.39 7.05 4.12
N VAL A 23 -6.62 8.14 4.22
CA VAL A 23 -6.05 8.65 5.50
C VAL A 23 -7.14 8.82 6.57
N THR A 24 -8.26 9.46 6.23
CA THR A 24 -9.38 9.67 7.16
C THR A 24 -10.01 8.35 7.62
N ALA A 25 -10.23 7.42 6.68
CA ALA A 25 -10.83 6.13 6.99
C ALA A 25 -9.93 5.27 7.89
N ILE A 26 -8.62 5.28 7.62
CA ILE A 26 -7.63 4.53 8.40
C ILE A 26 -7.44 5.15 9.78
N LYS A 27 -7.45 6.48 9.91
CA LYS A 27 -7.43 7.13 11.22
C LYS A 27 -8.66 6.75 12.05
N ASN A 28 -9.84 6.71 11.43
CA ASN A 28 -11.05 6.25 12.08
C ASN A 28 -10.94 4.78 12.51
N ALA A 29 -10.44 3.89 11.65
CA ALA A 29 -10.22 2.48 11.99
C ALA A 29 -9.22 2.29 13.15
N GLN A 30 -8.17 3.12 13.21
CA GLN A 30 -7.23 3.15 14.33
C GLN A 30 -7.93 3.55 15.64
N MET A 31 -8.74 4.60 15.63
CA MET A 31 -9.47 5.08 16.81
C MET A 31 -10.57 4.12 17.27
N ALA A 32 -11.17 3.38 16.34
CA ALA A 32 -12.18 2.38 16.63
C ALA A 32 -11.57 0.98 16.88
N GLU A 33 -10.25 0.88 17.02
CA GLU A 33 -9.53 -0.38 17.30
C GLU A 33 -9.97 -1.52 16.38
N SER A 34 -10.11 -1.21 15.09
CA SER A 34 -10.72 -2.10 14.11
C SER A 34 -9.65 -2.75 13.23
N PRO A 35 -9.68 -4.09 13.05
CA PRO A 35 -8.70 -4.78 12.22
C PRO A 35 -8.96 -4.47 10.75
N VAL A 36 -8.03 -3.74 10.12
CA VAL A 36 -8.11 -3.35 8.70
C VAL A 36 -6.77 -3.63 8.02
N LEU A 37 -6.81 -4.23 6.84
CA LEU A 37 -5.68 -4.35 5.94
C LEU A 37 -5.89 -3.42 4.74
N LEU A 38 -5.02 -2.41 4.63
CA LEU A 38 -4.96 -1.55 3.46
C LEU A 38 -3.81 -2.00 2.55
N ILE A 39 -4.13 -2.32 1.30
CA ILE A 39 -3.15 -2.66 0.26
C ILE A 39 -3.04 -1.45 -0.67
N GLY A 40 -1.85 -0.86 -0.76
CA GLY A 40 -1.59 0.29 -1.64
C GLY A 40 -0.64 -0.09 -2.76
N GLY A 41 -0.93 0.37 -3.98
CA GLY A 41 0.06 0.38 -5.05
C GLY A 41 1.23 1.34 -4.72
N ALA A 42 2.37 1.14 -5.38
CA ALA A 42 3.44 2.13 -5.40
C ALA A 42 4.10 2.24 -6.77
N ALA A 43 4.70 3.40 -7.04
CA ALA A 43 5.58 3.60 -8.18
C ALA A 43 6.73 2.59 -8.16
N ALA A 44 7.27 2.29 -9.34
CA ALA A 44 8.38 1.36 -9.48
C ALA A 44 9.55 1.79 -8.59
N SER A 45 10.19 0.82 -7.92
CA SER A 45 11.24 1.09 -6.93
C SER A 45 12.42 1.91 -7.50
N LEU A 46 12.68 1.81 -8.81
CA LEU A 46 13.71 2.58 -9.51
C LEU A 46 13.34 4.06 -9.79
N GLN A 47 12.06 4.41 -9.71
CA GLN A 47 11.58 5.78 -9.89
C GLN A 47 11.24 6.50 -8.59
N LYS A 48 11.22 5.78 -7.45
CA LYS A 48 11.10 6.40 -6.12
C LYS A 48 12.25 7.38 -5.88
N GLY A 49 11.92 8.59 -5.43
CA GLY A 49 12.87 9.68 -5.15
C GLY A 49 13.38 10.42 -6.39
N ARG A 50 12.83 10.17 -7.59
CA ARG A 50 13.25 10.83 -8.84
C ARG A 50 12.23 11.85 -9.37
N GLY A 51 11.26 12.25 -8.54
CA GLY A 51 10.27 13.26 -8.93
C GLY A 51 9.25 12.75 -9.94
N ALA A 52 8.98 11.44 -9.94
CA ALA A 52 7.90 10.87 -10.73
C ALA A 52 6.55 11.47 -10.27
N LEU A 53 5.65 11.68 -11.22
CA LEU A 53 4.29 12.14 -10.96
C LEU A 53 3.63 11.11 -10.02
N GLN A 54 3.40 11.46 -8.74
CA GLN A 54 2.93 10.60 -7.63
C GLN A 54 4.00 9.95 -6.72
N ASP A 55 5.22 10.48 -6.64
CA ASP A 55 6.28 10.08 -5.70
C ASP A 55 5.96 10.54 -4.25
N ILE A 56 4.89 9.96 -3.67
CA ILE A 56 4.50 10.18 -2.27
C ILE A 56 5.19 9.13 -1.40
N ASP A 57 5.82 9.55 -0.30
CA ASP A 57 6.29 8.62 0.73
C ASP A 57 5.09 8.10 1.57
N GLN A 58 4.39 7.13 0.98
CA GLN A 58 3.19 6.50 1.55
C GLN A 58 3.51 5.78 2.86
N LEU A 59 4.70 5.19 2.98
CA LEU A 59 5.10 4.49 4.20
C LEU A 59 5.24 5.45 5.37
N SER A 60 5.90 6.60 5.16
CA SER A 60 6.02 7.63 6.19
C SER A 60 4.66 8.23 6.55
N LEU A 61 3.80 8.49 5.56
CA LEU A 61 2.45 8.98 5.77
C LEU A 61 1.62 8.06 6.68
N PHE A 62 1.75 6.74 6.50
CA PHE A 62 0.96 5.74 7.24
C PHE A 62 1.62 5.25 8.54
N LYS A 63 2.87 5.63 8.80
CA LYS A 63 3.65 5.16 9.96
C LYS A 63 2.96 5.41 11.31
N THR A 64 2.24 6.53 11.44
CA THR A 64 1.53 6.90 12.68
C THR A 64 0.04 6.52 12.65
N LEU A 65 -0.48 6.15 11.47
CA LEU A 65 -1.88 5.79 11.26
C LEU A 65 -2.13 4.29 11.43
N CYS A 66 -1.11 3.47 11.18
CA CYS A 66 -1.17 2.02 11.20
C CYS A 66 -0.33 1.40 12.34
N LYS A 67 -0.71 0.20 12.78
CA LYS A 67 0.10 -0.63 13.68
C LYS A 67 1.41 -1.06 13.02
N ALA A 68 1.37 -1.27 11.72
CA ALA A 68 2.54 -1.55 10.90
C ALA A 68 2.32 -1.05 9.47
N SER A 69 3.43 -0.66 8.83
CA SER A 69 3.49 -0.29 7.43
C SER A 69 4.68 -1.00 6.81
N VAL A 70 4.45 -1.75 5.73
CA VAL A 70 5.48 -2.59 5.08
C VAL A 70 5.39 -2.43 3.57
N SER A 71 6.54 -2.39 2.91
CA SER A 71 6.65 -2.43 1.45
C SER A 71 7.25 -3.75 1.01
N VAL A 72 6.58 -4.44 0.10
CA VAL A 72 7.02 -5.73 -0.45
C VAL A 72 8.06 -5.47 -1.54
N ARG A 73 9.13 -6.28 -1.55
CA ARG A 73 10.26 -6.12 -2.48
C ARG A 73 10.33 -7.19 -3.57
N ALA A 74 9.65 -8.31 -3.39
CA ALA A 74 9.63 -9.40 -4.37
C ALA A 74 8.30 -10.15 -4.34
N VAL A 75 7.89 -10.73 -5.48
CA VAL A 75 6.64 -11.48 -5.63
C VAL A 75 6.49 -12.58 -4.55
N ARG A 76 7.57 -13.33 -4.31
CA ARG A 76 7.59 -14.41 -3.32
C ARG A 76 7.28 -13.95 -1.89
N ASP A 77 7.50 -12.67 -1.60
CA ASP A 77 7.32 -12.11 -0.26
C ASP A 77 5.89 -11.59 -0.04
N ILE A 78 5.06 -11.51 -1.10
CA ILE A 78 3.67 -11.03 -1.01
C ILE A 78 2.86 -11.87 -0.01
N VAL A 79 2.84 -13.19 -0.18
CA VAL A 79 2.04 -14.08 0.69
C VAL A 79 2.52 -14.04 2.15
N PRO A 80 3.83 -14.17 2.44
CA PRO A 80 4.34 -13.99 3.80
C PRO A 80 4.00 -12.62 4.40
N ALA A 81 4.14 -11.53 3.64
CA ALA A 81 3.86 -10.18 4.11
C ALA A 81 2.38 -9.99 4.45
N LEU A 82 1.47 -10.46 3.59
CA LEU A 82 0.02 -10.38 3.84
C LEU A 82 -0.39 -11.22 5.05
N ARG A 83 0.13 -12.44 5.20
CA ARG A 83 -0.14 -13.28 6.40
C ARG A 83 0.29 -12.58 7.69
N LYS A 84 1.48 -11.99 7.70
CA LYS A 84 1.99 -11.24 8.86
C LYS A 84 1.16 -9.98 9.11
N ALA A 85 0.75 -9.28 8.06
CA ALA A 85 -0.07 -8.07 8.16
C ALA A 85 -1.45 -8.37 8.76
N ILE A 86 -2.11 -9.44 8.32
CA ILE A 86 -3.40 -9.89 8.87
C ILE A 86 -3.25 -10.25 10.35
N ALA A 87 -2.25 -11.05 10.70
CA ALA A 87 -1.97 -11.42 12.09
C ALA A 87 -1.72 -10.18 12.96
N THR A 88 -0.98 -9.19 12.44
CA THR A 88 -0.67 -7.93 13.14
C THR A 88 -1.93 -7.07 13.32
N ALA A 89 -2.79 -7.01 12.31
CA ALA A 89 -4.02 -6.21 12.38
C ALA A 89 -5.00 -6.75 13.44
N GLN A 90 -5.02 -8.08 13.64
CA GLN A 90 -5.95 -8.75 14.56
C GLN A 90 -5.40 -8.98 15.98
N SER A 91 -4.08 -8.94 16.19
CA SER A 91 -3.46 -9.26 17.48
C SER A 91 -3.55 -8.12 18.50
N GLY A 92 -3.61 -8.46 19.79
CA GLY A 92 -3.68 -7.47 20.88
C GLY A 92 -4.87 -6.52 20.70
N THR A 93 -4.63 -5.21 20.82
CA THR A 93 -5.60 -4.20 20.37
C THR A 93 -5.66 -4.19 18.84
N PRO A 94 -6.79 -4.55 18.22
CA PRO A 94 -6.88 -4.61 16.77
C PRO A 94 -6.71 -3.22 16.15
N GLY A 95 -6.28 -3.17 14.90
CA GLY A 95 -6.05 -1.89 14.23
C GLY A 95 -5.58 -2.04 12.79
N PRO A 96 -5.44 -0.91 12.09
CA PRO A 96 -5.08 -0.92 10.67
C PRO A 96 -3.61 -1.30 10.44
N VAL A 97 -3.35 -1.98 9.33
CA VAL A 97 -2.02 -2.31 8.80
C VAL A 97 -1.96 -1.94 7.33
N PHE A 98 -0.88 -1.32 6.91
CA PHE A 98 -0.63 -0.93 5.52
C PHE A 98 0.41 -1.84 4.86
N VAL A 99 0.08 -2.37 3.69
CA VAL A 99 0.98 -3.14 2.83
C VAL A 99 1.09 -2.46 1.48
N GLU A 100 2.28 -1.97 1.17
CA GLU A 100 2.61 -1.35 -0.10
C GLU A 100 3.14 -2.42 -1.08
N LEU A 101 2.58 -2.43 -2.30
CA LEU A 101 2.95 -3.31 -3.41
C LEU A 101 3.42 -2.46 -4.60
N PRO A 102 4.75 -2.31 -4.80
CA PRO A 102 5.30 -1.62 -5.96
C PRO A 102 4.94 -2.29 -7.29
N ILE A 103 4.73 -1.51 -8.34
CA ILE A 103 4.33 -2.04 -9.67
C ILE A 103 5.38 -2.98 -10.28
N ASP A 104 6.67 -2.74 -10.03
CA ASP A 104 7.80 -3.57 -10.45
C ASP A 104 7.91 -4.90 -9.67
N VAL A 105 7.17 -5.02 -8.56
CA VAL A 105 6.97 -6.31 -7.89
C VAL A 105 5.86 -7.10 -8.56
N LEU A 106 4.82 -6.44 -9.09
CA LEU A 106 3.66 -7.11 -9.67
C LEU A 106 3.85 -7.50 -11.14
N TYR A 107 4.69 -6.77 -11.87
CA TYR A 107 4.93 -6.98 -13.29
C TYR A 107 6.42 -7.12 -13.60
N PRO A 108 6.80 -7.93 -14.61
CA PRO A 108 8.18 -7.99 -15.08
C PRO A 108 8.70 -6.61 -15.47
N PHE A 109 9.95 -6.32 -15.13
CA PHE A 109 10.55 -5.00 -15.33
C PHE A 109 10.40 -4.45 -16.76
N HIS A 110 10.57 -5.29 -17.78
CA HIS A 110 10.44 -4.90 -19.19
C HIS A 110 9.01 -4.49 -19.58
N VAL A 111 7.98 -5.00 -18.90
CA VAL A 111 6.58 -4.60 -19.11
C VAL A 111 6.36 -3.22 -18.48
N VAL A 112 6.87 -3.03 -17.26
CA VAL A 112 6.75 -1.75 -16.52
C VAL A 112 7.49 -0.62 -17.25
N GLU A 113 8.68 -0.87 -17.78
CA GLU A 113 9.45 0.13 -18.54
C GLU A 113 8.74 0.54 -19.84
N LYS A 114 8.09 -0.39 -20.54
CA LYS A 114 7.35 -0.11 -21.77
C LYS A 114 6.11 0.76 -21.51
N GLU A 115 5.39 0.50 -20.43
CA GLU A 115 4.18 1.24 -20.05
C GLU A 115 4.51 2.62 -19.46
N ILE A 116 5.59 2.74 -18.68
CA ILE A 116 6.02 4.02 -18.05
C ILE A 116 6.88 4.87 -19.01
N GLY A 117 7.67 4.23 -19.88
CA GLY A 117 8.52 4.89 -20.88
C GLY A 117 7.81 5.20 -22.21
N GLY A 118 6.58 4.71 -22.39
CA GLY A 118 5.77 4.81 -23.60
C GLY A 118 5.16 6.19 -23.86
N ASN A 119 5.94 7.26 -23.83
CA ASN A 119 5.63 8.46 -24.62
C ASN A 119 6.86 9.35 -24.93
N LYS A 120 7.94 8.76 -25.44
CA LYS A 120 9.02 9.51 -26.11
C LYS A 120 9.00 9.28 -27.62
N SER A 121 7.93 9.70 -28.30
CA SER A 121 7.98 9.89 -29.76
C SER A 121 6.79 10.72 -30.26
N SER A 122 6.92 12.05 -30.24
CA SER A 122 6.44 12.97 -31.29
C SER A 122 6.68 14.43 -30.90
N ARG A 123 7.91 14.92 -31.07
CA ARG A 123 8.16 16.32 -31.44
C ARG A 123 9.02 16.27 -32.69
N GLY A 124 8.34 16.15 -33.83
CA GLY A 124 8.83 16.62 -35.12
C GLY A 124 8.39 18.06 -35.30
#